data_AF-A0A9R1K665-F1
#
_entry.id   AF-A0A9R1K665-F1
#
_cell.length_a   1.000
_cell.length_b   1.000
_cell.length_c   1.000
_cell.angle_alpha   90.00
_cell.angle_beta   90.00
_cell.angle_gamma   90.00
#
_symmetry.space_group_name_H-M   'P 1'
#
loop_
_entity.id
_entity.type
_entity.pdbx_description
1 polymer ?
#
loop_
_entity_poly.entity_id
_entity_poly.type
_entity_poly.pdbx_seq_one_letter_code
_entity_poly.pdbx_strand_id
1 'polypeptide(L)'
;MARDLHHLLLLAALLQQLSATSAGDVATGSGGEKVHVAIYYESLCPYSARFVTNHLLKAYRDGLLDAADLTLVPYGNAKVDAHGAITCQVGSSPSPFGCRDAHTDVGILACCMQHGPDECLLNTVQACAIDAWPDVKVHLGFIYCVSDLVMKNRHREWESCFQKQGLDPKPVTECYKGERGHNLSLEYGRQTAELVPPHQFVPWVVVDGKPLYNDYGKFEAYICKAYKGYPLLEACRSPGMEAENDVYGRL
;
A
#
# COMPACT_ATOMS: atom_id res chain seq x y z
N MET A 1 -69.14 18.60 31.10
CA MET A 1 -67.99 19.52 31.30
C MET A 1 -66.78 18.77 31.87
N ALA A 2 -66.28 17.76 31.17
CA ALA A 2 -65.10 16.97 31.59
C ALA A 2 -64.36 16.34 30.38
N ARG A 3 -64.49 16.93 29.18
CA ARG A 3 -63.77 16.51 27.97
C ARG A 3 -62.91 17.63 27.35
N ASP A 4 -63.09 18.88 27.77
CA ASP A 4 -62.29 20.01 27.28
C ASP A 4 -61.01 20.30 28.07
N LEU A 5 -60.82 19.67 29.24
CA LEU A 5 -59.61 19.89 30.05
C LEU A 5 -58.43 18.96 29.67
N HIS A 6 -58.68 17.88 28.93
CA HIS A 6 -57.64 16.98 28.44
C HIS A 6 -56.97 17.47 27.13
N HIS A 7 -57.66 18.27 26.32
CA HIS A 7 -57.07 18.81 25.08
C HIS A 7 -56.17 20.02 25.32
N LEU A 8 -56.40 20.81 26.39
CA LEU A 8 -55.52 21.93 26.74
C LEU A 8 -54.20 21.52 27.40
N LEU A 9 -54.10 20.31 27.96
CA LEU A 9 -52.84 19.83 28.57
C LEU A 9 -51.90 19.15 27.56
N LEU A 10 -52.38 18.78 26.36
CA LEU A 10 -51.53 18.20 25.31
C LEU A 10 -50.86 19.25 24.40
N LEU A 11 -51.39 20.48 24.34
CA LEU A 11 -50.81 21.54 23.50
C LEU A 11 -49.64 22.29 24.17
N ALA A 12 -49.46 22.16 25.49
CA ALA A 12 -48.34 22.78 26.20
C ALA A 12 -47.04 21.94 26.18
N ALA A 13 -47.09 20.68 25.76
CA ALA A 13 -45.92 19.79 25.72
C ALA A 13 -45.18 19.77 24.35
N LEU A 14 -45.66 20.52 23.35
CA LEU A 14 -45.04 20.56 22.01
C LEU A 14 -44.19 21.81 21.75
N LEU A 15 -43.91 22.63 22.78
CA LEU A 15 -43.19 23.91 22.64
C LEU A 15 -41.87 23.98 23.44
N GLN A 16 -41.35 22.85 23.92
CA GLN A 16 -40.03 22.80 24.54
C GLN A 16 -39.21 21.62 24.02
N GLN A 17 -38.86 21.61 22.74
CA GLN A 17 -37.58 21.05 22.31
C GLN A 17 -36.88 22.00 21.33
N LEU A 18 -36.06 22.85 21.96
CA LEU A 18 -34.76 23.34 21.54
C LEU A 18 -34.54 23.61 20.04
N SER A 19 -34.45 24.91 19.75
CA SER A 19 -33.58 25.49 18.75
C SER A 19 -32.19 24.83 18.75
N ALA A 20 -31.97 23.89 17.82
CA ALA A 20 -30.65 23.56 17.35
C ALA A 20 -30.26 24.62 16.31
N THR A 21 -29.51 25.62 16.77
CA THR A 21 -28.65 26.41 15.90
C THR A 21 -27.83 25.45 15.04
N SER A 22 -27.98 25.50 13.72
CA SER A 22 -26.99 24.93 12.83
C SER A 22 -25.69 25.71 13.09
N ALA A 23 -24.81 25.14 13.91
CA ALA A 23 -23.40 25.43 13.76
C ALA A 23 -23.08 24.99 12.34
N GLY A 24 -22.99 25.96 11.42
CA GLY A 24 -22.33 25.71 10.17
C GLY A 24 -20.94 25.24 10.54
N ASP A 25 -20.65 23.98 10.26
CA ASP A 25 -19.29 23.47 10.28
C ASP A 25 -18.46 24.44 9.46
N VAL A 26 -17.61 25.19 10.14
CA VAL A 26 -16.51 25.89 9.50
C VAL A 26 -15.64 24.77 8.97
N ALA A 27 -15.79 24.49 7.67
CA ALA A 27 -14.89 23.63 6.92
C ALA A 27 -13.49 24.28 6.93
N THR A 28 -12.75 24.06 8.02
CA THR A 28 -11.33 24.36 8.11
C THR A 28 -10.58 23.26 7.37
N GLY A 29 -10.06 23.63 6.20
CA GLY A 29 -9.04 22.86 5.50
C GLY A 29 -9.53 22.20 4.22
N SER A 30 -9.50 22.94 3.11
CA SER A 30 -9.32 22.35 1.79
C SER A 30 -7.91 21.73 1.72
N GLY A 31 -7.71 20.60 2.38
CA GLY A 31 -6.61 19.69 2.03
C GLY A 31 -6.91 19.21 0.63
N GLY A 32 -6.09 19.58 -0.35
CA GLY A 32 -6.29 19.17 -1.74
C GLY A 32 -6.35 17.64 -1.84
N GLU A 33 -7.00 17.16 -2.90
CA GLU A 33 -7.04 15.72 -3.22
C GLU A 33 -5.62 15.15 -3.21
N LYS A 34 -5.43 14.05 -2.48
CA LYS A 34 -4.14 13.37 -2.39
C LYS A 34 -3.80 12.73 -3.73
N VAL A 35 -2.52 12.75 -4.08
CA VAL A 35 -2.00 12.10 -5.28
C VAL A 35 -2.02 10.58 -5.06
N HIS A 36 -2.61 9.82 -5.97
CA HIS A 36 -2.61 8.36 -5.84
C HIS A 36 -1.27 7.79 -6.30
N VAL A 37 -0.62 7.02 -5.44
CA VAL A 37 0.69 6.43 -5.70
C VAL A 37 0.61 4.93 -5.45
N ALA A 38 0.79 4.11 -6.49
CA ALA A 38 0.83 2.67 -6.38
C ALA A 38 2.23 2.15 -6.69
N ILE A 39 2.73 1.24 -5.85
CA ILE A 39 4.08 0.68 -5.93
C ILE A 39 3.98 -0.84 -5.93
N TYR A 40 4.28 -1.44 -7.07
CA TYR A 40 4.28 -2.89 -7.26
C TYR A 40 5.72 -3.39 -7.18
N TYR A 41 5.97 -4.33 -6.27
CA TYR A 41 7.33 -4.71 -5.92
C TYR A 41 7.45 -6.17 -5.48
N GLU A 42 8.70 -6.63 -5.39
CA GLU A 42 9.09 -7.96 -4.92
C GLU A 42 9.99 -7.83 -3.70
N SER A 43 9.73 -8.63 -2.66
CA SER A 43 10.45 -8.53 -1.39
C SER A 43 11.93 -8.86 -1.50
N LEU A 44 12.35 -9.84 -2.34
CA LEU A 44 13.76 -10.21 -2.50
C LEU A 44 14.45 -9.59 -3.72
N CYS A 45 13.71 -8.89 -4.60
CA CYS A 45 14.32 -8.12 -5.66
C CYS A 45 15.17 -6.96 -5.08
N PRO A 46 16.48 -6.88 -5.41
CA PRO A 46 17.36 -5.87 -4.84
C PRO A 46 16.98 -4.44 -5.25
N TYR A 47 16.39 -4.25 -6.43
CA TYR A 47 15.91 -2.92 -6.87
C TYR A 47 14.69 -2.47 -6.06
N SER A 48 13.78 -3.40 -5.77
CA SER A 48 12.58 -3.17 -4.96
C SER A 48 12.95 -2.87 -3.50
N ALA A 49 13.78 -3.72 -2.90
CA ALA A 49 14.25 -3.52 -1.53
C ALA A 49 14.99 -2.18 -1.38
N ARG A 50 15.88 -1.83 -2.32
CA ARG A 50 16.57 -0.53 -2.33
C ARG A 50 15.61 0.65 -2.48
N PHE A 51 14.57 0.50 -3.31
CA PHE A 51 13.57 1.54 -3.47
C PHE A 51 12.80 1.79 -2.16
N VAL A 52 12.36 0.73 -1.49
CA VAL A 52 11.73 0.84 -0.17
C VAL A 52 12.66 1.50 0.85
N THR A 53 13.92 1.06 0.93
CA THR A 53 14.85 1.54 1.97
C THR A 53 15.35 2.96 1.75
N ASN A 54 15.54 3.37 0.49
CA ASN A 54 16.22 4.64 0.18
C ASN A 54 15.27 5.74 -0.29
N HIS A 55 14.24 5.38 -1.07
CA HIS A 55 13.36 6.35 -1.71
C HIS A 55 12.06 6.49 -0.91
N LEU A 56 11.35 5.38 -0.70
CA LEU A 56 10.06 5.41 -0.02
C LEU A 56 10.17 5.86 1.44
N LEU A 57 11.16 5.36 2.19
CA LEU A 57 11.39 5.81 3.55
C LEU A 57 11.78 7.29 3.62
N LYS A 58 12.55 7.79 2.64
CA LYS A 58 12.91 9.21 2.58
C LYS A 58 11.66 10.07 2.37
N ALA A 59 10.84 9.74 1.36
CA ALA A 59 9.58 10.43 1.10
C ALA A 59 8.65 10.42 2.33
N TYR A 60 8.61 9.29 3.05
CA TYR A 60 7.87 9.20 4.30
C TYR A 60 8.40 10.15 5.38
N ARG A 61 9.72 10.17 5.62
CA ARG A 61 10.35 11.03 6.64
C ARG A 61 10.23 12.51 6.33
N ASP A 62 10.30 12.87 5.05
CA ASP A 62 10.20 14.25 4.59
C ASP A 62 8.75 14.77 4.61
N GLY A 63 7.76 13.94 5.00
CA GLY A 63 6.35 14.32 5.06
C GLY A 63 5.64 14.33 3.70
N LEU A 64 6.31 13.88 2.63
CA LEU A 64 5.73 13.85 1.29
C LEU A 64 4.51 12.93 1.20
N LEU A 65 4.51 11.83 1.99
CA LEU A 65 3.39 10.89 2.02
C LEU A 65 2.11 11.48 2.64
N ASP A 66 2.14 12.68 3.23
CA ASP A 66 0.92 13.37 3.65
C ASP A 66 0.10 13.87 2.44
N ALA A 67 0.75 14.13 1.30
CA ALA A 67 0.12 14.48 0.02
C ALA A 67 -0.21 13.27 -0.87
N ALA A 68 0.19 12.06 -0.47
CA ALA A 68 0.00 10.86 -1.26
C ALA A 68 -0.99 9.89 -0.60
N ASP A 69 -1.81 9.25 -1.42
CA ASP A 69 -2.52 8.03 -1.06
C ASP A 69 -1.70 6.85 -1.58
N LEU A 70 -0.96 6.19 -0.67
CA LEU A 70 0.04 5.18 -1.01
C LEU A 70 -0.57 3.77 -0.97
N THR A 71 -0.50 3.08 -2.11
CA THR A 71 -0.82 1.66 -2.25
C THR A 71 0.47 0.86 -2.48
N LEU A 72 0.68 -0.17 -1.66
CA LEU A 72 1.82 -1.09 -1.76
C LEU A 72 1.33 -2.47 -2.20
N VAL A 73 1.94 -3.01 -3.26
CA VAL A 73 1.55 -4.31 -3.85
C VAL A 73 2.75 -5.26 -3.85
N PRO A 74 2.96 -6.03 -2.77
CA PRO A 74 4.03 -7.03 -2.68
C PRO A 74 3.63 -8.31 -3.42
N TYR A 75 3.97 -8.41 -4.70
CA TYR A 75 3.64 -9.57 -5.52
C TYR A 75 4.70 -9.87 -6.58
N GLY A 76 4.97 -8.89 -7.45
CA GLY A 76 6.03 -8.99 -8.44
C GLY A 76 5.64 -9.54 -9.80
N ASN A 77 6.50 -10.40 -10.35
CA ASN A 77 6.45 -10.93 -11.70
C ASN A 77 5.77 -12.30 -11.83
N ALA A 78 5.13 -12.79 -10.76
CA ALA A 78 4.22 -13.91 -10.88
C ALA A 78 3.01 -13.55 -11.77
N LYS A 79 2.34 -14.57 -12.28
CA LYS A 79 1.13 -14.45 -13.10
C LYS A 79 0.05 -15.32 -12.52
N VAL A 80 -1.14 -14.78 -12.31
CA VAL A 80 -2.32 -15.57 -11.97
C VAL A 80 -3.02 -15.98 -13.27
N ASP A 81 -3.27 -17.26 -13.47
CA ASP A 81 -4.09 -17.75 -14.58
C ASP A 81 -5.60 -17.60 -14.29
N ALA A 82 -6.44 -17.93 -15.28
CA ALA A 82 -7.89 -17.81 -15.18
C ALA A 82 -8.54 -18.70 -14.09
N HIS A 83 -7.81 -19.72 -13.61
CA HIS A 83 -8.25 -20.64 -12.55
C HIS A 83 -7.69 -20.28 -11.18
N GLY A 84 -6.94 -19.18 -11.07
CA GLY A 84 -6.29 -18.77 -9.83
C GLY A 84 -4.96 -19.48 -9.56
N ALA A 85 -4.39 -20.20 -10.54
CA ALA A 85 -3.07 -20.78 -10.38
C ALA A 85 -1.99 -19.71 -10.62
N ILE A 86 -0.99 -19.65 -9.74
CA ILE A 86 0.13 -18.72 -9.87
C ILE A 86 1.26 -19.40 -10.69
N THR A 87 1.67 -18.79 -11.79
CA THR A 87 2.73 -19.24 -12.74
C THR A 87 3.79 -18.15 -12.91
N CYS A 88 5.03 -18.49 -13.31
CA CYS A 88 6.16 -17.54 -13.24
C CYS A 88 7.04 -17.53 -14.47
N GLN A 89 7.76 -16.42 -14.66
CA GLN A 89 8.66 -16.22 -15.78
C GLN A 89 10.12 -16.57 -15.44
N VAL A 90 10.48 -17.84 -15.52
CA VAL A 90 11.58 -18.37 -16.37
C VAL A 90 11.64 -19.90 -16.28
N GLY A 91 11.87 -20.55 -17.42
CA GLY A 91 12.03 -21.99 -17.51
C GLY A 91 13.35 -22.49 -16.94
N SER A 92 13.30 -23.56 -16.14
CA SER A 92 14.12 -24.76 -16.36
C SER A 92 13.60 -25.92 -15.50
N SER A 93 13.21 -26.98 -16.21
CA SER A 93 12.89 -28.34 -15.77
C SER A 93 11.57 -28.56 -15.01
N PRO A 94 10.71 -29.49 -15.49
CA PRO A 94 9.74 -30.11 -14.62
C PRO A 94 10.55 -30.87 -13.57
N SER A 95 10.58 -30.35 -12.34
CA SER A 95 10.86 -31.24 -11.22
C SER A 95 9.85 -32.40 -11.33
N PRO A 96 10.27 -33.68 -11.27
CA PRO A 96 9.33 -34.79 -11.15
C PRO A 96 8.47 -34.64 -9.87
N PHE A 97 8.87 -33.74 -8.97
CA PHE A 97 8.14 -33.24 -7.81
C PHE A 97 7.63 -31.81 -8.05
N GLY A 98 6.93 -31.56 -9.17
CA GLY A 98 6.33 -30.27 -9.44
C GLY A 98 5.41 -29.83 -8.30
N CYS A 99 5.68 -28.67 -7.69
CA CYS A 99 4.84 -27.95 -6.72
C CYS A 99 3.93 -28.82 -5.82
N ARG A 100 4.44 -29.94 -5.34
CA ARG A 100 3.85 -30.80 -4.32
C ARG A 100 4.92 -30.91 -3.26
N ASP A 101 4.50 -30.77 -2.01
CA ASP A 101 5.33 -30.83 -0.81
C ASP A 101 5.85 -29.46 -0.33
N ALA A 102 4.96 -28.47 -0.26
CA ALA A 102 4.97 -27.56 0.89
C ALA A 102 4.10 -28.22 1.98
N HIS A 103 4.71 -29.06 2.81
CA HIS A 103 4.04 -29.86 3.84
C HIS A 103 3.50 -28.99 4.99
N THR A 104 2.35 -28.36 4.77
CA THR A 104 1.35 -27.99 5.79
C THR A 104 0.01 -27.80 5.09
N ASP A 105 -1.06 -28.37 5.64
CA ASP A 105 -2.45 -28.40 5.12
C ASP A 105 -3.14 -27.02 4.91
N VAL A 106 -2.38 -25.94 4.84
CA VAL A 106 -2.86 -24.61 4.46
C VAL A 106 -1.97 -24.15 3.33
N GLY A 107 -2.48 -24.27 2.11
CA GLY A 107 -1.76 -24.10 0.86
C GLY A 107 -0.97 -22.80 0.75
N ILE A 108 0.27 -22.84 1.22
CA ILE A 108 1.34 -21.96 0.78
C ILE A 108 1.66 -22.43 -0.64
N LEU A 109 0.80 -21.96 -1.56
CA LEU A 109 0.87 -22.17 -2.98
C LEU A 109 2.30 -21.85 -3.42
N ALA A 110 2.97 -22.86 -3.95
CA ALA A 110 4.34 -22.83 -4.41
C ALA A 110 4.54 -21.67 -5.38
N CYS A 111 4.94 -20.55 -4.82
CA CYS A 111 5.16 -19.30 -5.51
C CYS A 111 6.69 -19.28 -5.83
N CYS A 112 7.05 -20.14 -6.78
CA CYS A 112 7.41 -19.73 -8.11
C CYS A 112 7.98 -18.29 -8.17
N MET A 113 9.31 -18.11 -8.09
CA MET A 113 9.97 -16.80 -8.05
C MET A 113 11.44 -16.87 -8.48
N GLN A 114 11.98 -15.79 -9.06
CA GLN A 114 13.39 -15.67 -9.50
C GLN A 114 14.39 -15.78 -8.31
N HIS A 115 13.90 -15.57 -7.09
CA HIS A 115 14.70 -15.56 -5.86
C HIS A 115 14.36 -16.68 -4.85
N GLY A 116 13.60 -17.70 -5.26
CA GLY A 116 13.31 -18.89 -4.44
C GLY A 116 12.13 -18.75 -3.46
N PRO A 117 11.90 -19.76 -2.58
CA PRO A 117 10.69 -19.85 -1.76
C PRO A 117 10.57 -18.74 -0.70
N ASP A 118 11.70 -18.18 -0.25
CA ASP A 118 11.74 -17.10 0.73
C ASP A 118 11.05 -15.84 0.19
N GLU A 119 11.08 -15.58 -1.13
CA GLU A 119 10.43 -14.39 -1.73
C GLU A 119 8.91 -14.44 -1.58
N CYS A 120 8.29 -15.60 -1.80
CA CYS A 120 6.85 -15.69 -1.67
C CYS A 120 6.36 -15.75 -0.24
N LEU A 121 7.15 -16.33 0.66
CA LEU A 121 6.92 -16.17 2.08
C LEU A 121 6.91 -14.67 2.43
N LEU A 122 7.93 -13.92 2.02
CA LEU A 122 8.07 -12.51 2.38
C LEU A 122 7.05 -11.60 1.68
N ASN A 123 6.67 -11.87 0.42
CA ASN A 123 5.57 -11.17 -0.25
C ASN A 123 4.26 -11.39 0.51
N THR A 124 3.96 -12.63 0.90
CA THR A 124 2.75 -12.96 1.68
C THR A 124 2.79 -12.31 3.07
N VAL A 125 3.95 -12.32 3.74
CA VAL A 125 4.14 -11.67 5.04
C VAL A 125 3.91 -10.17 4.94
N GLN A 126 4.44 -9.51 3.91
CA GLN A 126 4.24 -8.07 3.68
C GLN A 126 2.78 -7.76 3.30
N ALA A 127 2.14 -8.62 2.49
CA ALA A 127 0.72 -8.55 2.19
C ALA A 127 -0.14 -8.61 3.47
N CYS A 128 0.14 -9.59 4.33
CA CYS A 128 -0.52 -9.74 5.62
C CYS A 128 -0.24 -8.59 6.59
N ALA A 129 0.94 -7.97 6.53
CA ALA A 129 1.25 -6.79 7.32
C ALA A 129 0.42 -5.58 6.89
N ILE A 130 0.23 -5.38 5.58
CA ILE A 130 -0.64 -4.32 5.04
C ILE A 130 -2.10 -4.56 5.45
N ASP A 131 -2.57 -5.81 5.36
CA ASP A 131 -3.93 -6.20 5.75
C ASP A 131 -4.18 -6.04 7.26
N ALA A 132 -3.23 -6.47 8.10
CA ALA A 132 -3.36 -6.43 9.55
C ALA A 132 -3.23 -5.01 10.12
N TRP A 133 -2.43 -4.15 9.48
CA TRP A 133 -2.12 -2.81 9.97
C TRP A 133 -2.45 -1.76 8.91
N PRO A 134 -3.71 -1.30 8.81
CA PRO A 134 -4.14 -0.37 7.76
C PRO A 134 -3.49 1.02 7.86
N ASP A 135 -2.91 1.38 9.01
CA ASP A 135 -2.10 2.59 9.11
C ASP A 135 -0.79 2.40 8.32
N VAL A 136 -0.65 3.20 7.25
CA VAL A 136 0.53 3.20 6.37
C VAL A 136 1.83 3.35 7.12
N LYS A 137 1.86 4.14 8.20
CA LYS A 137 3.06 4.37 9.00
C LYS A 137 3.52 3.09 9.69
N VAL A 138 2.55 2.28 10.13
CA VAL A 138 2.79 1.04 10.87
C VAL A 138 3.28 -0.06 9.94
N HIS A 139 2.53 -0.38 8.87
CA HIS A 139 2.95 -1.45 7.97
C HIS A 139 4.20 -1.07 7.16
N LEU A 140 4.38 0.21 6.78
CA LEU A 140 5.58 0.65 6.07
C LEU A 140 6.84 0.52 6.95
N GLY A 141 6.73 0.79 8.26
CA GLY A 141 7.83 0.57 9.19
C GLY A 141 8.29 -0.88 9.24
N PHE A 142 7.34 -1.82 9.24
CA PHE A 142 7.63 -3.25 9.16
C PHE A 142 8.24 -3.65 7.79
N ILE A 143 7.63 -3.22 6.68
CA ILE A 143 8.13 -3.50 5.32
C ILE A 143 9.54 -2.96 5.11
N TYR A 144 9.82 -1.75 5.61
CA TYR A 144 11.16 -1.17 5.61
C TYR A 144 12.16 -2.05 6.37
N CYS A 145 11.81 -2.50 7.57
CA CYS A 145 12.68 -3.36 8.36
C CYS A 145 13.01 -4.68 7.64
N VAL A 146 12.01 -5.30 7.01
CA VAL A 146 12.22 -6.53 6.21
C VAL A 146 13.11 -6.23 5.00
N SER A 147 12.84 -5.15 4.27
CA SER A 147 13.64 -4.75 3.09
C SER A 147 15.09 -4.40 3.45
N ASP A 148 15.33 -3.79 4.61
CA ASP A 148 16.67 -3.53 5.14
C ASP A 148 17.43 -4.84 5.44
N LEU A 149 16.75 -5.85 5.98
CA LEU A 149 17.33 -7.18 6.16
C LEU A 149 17.67 -7.85 4.81
N VAL A 150 16.83 -7.68 3.80
CA VAL A 150 17.12 -8.16 2.42
C VAL A 150 18.38 -7.50 1.88
N MET A 151 18.49 -6.17 1.98
CA MET A 151 19.69 -5.43 1.55
C MET A 151 20.97 -5.85 2.30
N LYS A 152 20.83 -6.39 3.52
CA LYS A 152 21.92 -6.92 4.34
C LYS A 152 22.16 -8.42 4.15
N ASN A 153 21.45 -9.07 3.24
CA ASN A 153 21.49 -10.52 3.03
C ASN A 153 21.14 -11.32 4.31
N ARG A 154 20.20 -10.80 5.09
CA ARG A 154 19.73 -11.30 6.39
C ARG A 154 18.20 -11.50 6.40
N HIS A 155 17.58 -11.65 5.23
CA HIS A 155 16.12 -11.70 5.07
C HIS A 155 15.45 -12.82 5.87
N ARG A 156 16.17 -13.91 6.18
CA ARG A 156 15.68 -15.00 7.05
C ARG A 156 15.42 -14.57 8.50
N GLU A 157 15.93 -13.41 8.92
CA GLU A 157 15.70 -12.84 10.24
C GLU A 157 14.49 -11.89 10.28
N TRP A 158 13.61 -11.94 9.27
CA TRP A 158 12.48 -11.01 9.12
C TRP A 158 11.55 -10.96 10.35
N GLU A 159 11.37 -12.07 11.08
CA GLU A 159 10.55 -12.10 12.30
C GLU A 159 11.10 -11.14 13.38
N SER A 160 12.40 -10.85 13.38
CA SER A 160 12.99 -9.84 14.27
C SER A 160 12.40 -8.44 14.09
N CYS A 161 11.75 -8.17 12.96
CA CYS A 161 11.09 -6.89 12.68
C CYS A 161 9.85 -6.66 13.54
N PHE A 162 9.15 -7.70 14.01
CA PHE A 162 8.06 -7.52 14.97
C PHE A 162 8.57 -6.85 16.25
N GLN A 163 9.64 -7.39 16.83
CA GLN A 163 10.24 -6.85 18.05
C GLN A 163 10.83 -5.45 17.81
N LYS A 164 11.57 -5.25 16.71
CA LYS A 164 12.20 -3.95 16.39
C LYS A 164 11.18 -2.83 16.21
N GLN A 165 10.00 -3.13 15.68
CA GLN A 165 8.92 -2.16 15.47
C GLN A 165 7.92 -2.11 16.63
N GLY A 166 8.03 -2.99 17.62
CA GLY A 166 7.08 -3.08 18.73
C GLY A 166 5.68 -3.55 18.31
N LEU A 167 5.60 -4.43 17.30
CA LEU A 167 4.35 -4.89 16.72
C LEU A 167 3.97 -6.28 17.23
N ASP A 168 2.67 -6.52 17.42
CA ASP A 168 2.14 -7.84 17.73
C ASP A 168 2.31 -8.77 16.52
N PRO A 169 3.07 -9.87 16.63
CA PRO A 169 3.25 -10.81 15.52
C PRO A 169 1.98 -11.59 15.16
N LYS A 170 1.00 -11.70 16.07
CA LYS A 170 -0.13 -12.62 15.92
C LYS A 170 -0.95 -12.39 14.65
N PRO A 171 -1.41 -11.17 14.30
CA PRO A 171 -2.25 -10.96 13.12
C PRO A 171 -1.54 -11.35 11.81
N VAL A 172 -0.25 -11.05 11.70
CA VAL A 172 0.55 -11.38 10.50
C VAL A 172 0.84 -12.87 10.46
N THR A 173 1.23 -13.47 11.59
CA THR A 173 1.58 -14.90 11.66
C THR A 173 0.41 -15.84 11.43
N GLU A 174 -0.79 -15.49 11.91
CA GLU A 174 -2.02 -16.22 11.59
C GLU A 174 -2.41 -16.04 10.12
N CYS A 175 -2.22 -14.84 9.57
CA CYS A 175 -2.56 -14.55 8.17
C CYS A 175 -1.69 -15.31 7.16
N TYR A 176 -0.35 -15.25 7.27
CA TYR A 176 0.51 -15.84 6.23
C TYR A 176 0.52 -17.38 6.27
N LYS A 177 0.17 -17.97 7.42
CA LYS A 177 -0.04 -19.41 7.60
C LYS A 177 -1.46 -19.85 7.27
N GLY A 178 -2.37 -18.89 7.06
CA GLY A 178 -3.80 -19.08 6.88
C GLY A 178 -4.24 -18.95 5.42
N GLU A 179 -5.52 -19.22 5.16
CA GLU A 179 -6.16 -18.97 3.87
C GLU A 179 -6.13 -17.49 3.49
N ARG A 180 -6.12 -16.57 4.48
CA ARG A 180 -6.08 -15.13 4.24
C ARG A 180 -4.84 -14.71 3.45
N GLY A 181 -3.65 -15.20 3.80
CA GLY A 181 -2.41 -14.90 3.09
C GLY A 181 -2.44 -15.40 1.63
N HIS A 182 -3.03 -16.57 1.40
CA HIS A 182 -3.25 -17.10 0.06
C HIS A 182 -4.19 -16.20 -0.76
N ASN A 183 -5.33 -15.81 -0.19
CA ASN A 183 -6.30 -14.94 -0.85
C ASN A 183 -5.72 -13.56 -1.18
N LEU A 184 -4.94 -12.97 -0.26
CA LEU A 184 -4.22 -11.71 -0.52
C LEU A 184 -3.22 -11.85 -1.67
N SER A 185 -2.50 -12.97 -1.74
CA SER A 185 -1.55 -13.23 -2.84
C SER A 185 -2.26 -13.30 -4.19
N LEU A 186 -3.44 -13.93 -4.25
CA LEU A 186 -4.25 -13.97 -5.46
C LEU A 186 -4.82 -12.59 -5.82
N GLU A 187 -5.25 -11.82 -4.82
CA GLU A 187 -5.75 -10.46 -5.01
C GLU A 187 -4.67 -9.55 -5.59
N TYR A 188 -3.49 -9.49 -4.97
CA TYR A 188 -2.38 -8.70 -5.51
C TYR A 188 -1.90 -9.18 -6.87
N GLY A 189 -1.97 -10.49 -7.13
CA GLY A 189 -1.68 -11.03 -8.44
C GLY A 189 -2.66 -10.58 -9.53
N ARG A 190 -3.96 -10.50 -9.22
CA ARG A 190 -4.96 -9.93 -10.13
C ARG A 190 -4.75 -8.44 -10.33
N GLN A 191 -4.54 -7.67 -9.25
CA GLN A 191 -4.26 -6.25 -9.33
C GLN A 191 -3.02 -5.95 -10.20
N THR A 192 -1.98 -6.77 -10.09
CA THR A 192 -0.76 -6.64 -10.91
C THR A 192 -1.03 -7.01 -12.38
N ALA A 193 -1.83 -8.06 -12.63
CA ALA A 193 -2.19 -8.48 -13.98
C ALA A 193 -3.10 -7.48 -14.72
N GLU A 194 -3.85 -6.66 -13.98
CA GLU A 194 -4.73 -5.61 -14.51
C GLU A 194 -3.99 -4.32 -14.89
N LEU A 195 -2.68 -4.23 -14.65
CA LEU A 195 -1.88 -3.07 -15.03
C LEU A 195 -1.94 -2.81 -16.54
N VAL A 196 -2.26 -1.58 -16.91
CA VAL A 196 -2.24 -1.10 -18.30
C VAL A 196 -1.34 0.14 -18.41
N PRO A 197 -0.22 0.05 -19.12
CA PRO A 197 0.37 -1.15 -19.70
C PRO A 197 0.87 -2.14 -18.63
N PRO A 198 1.04 -3.43 -18.98
CA PRO A 198 1.66 -4.40 -18.07
C PRO A 198 3.03 -3.91 -17.62
N HIS A 199 3.38 -4.17 -16.35
CA HIS A 199 4.70 -3.81 -15.83
C HIS A 199 5.81 -4.56 -16.57
N GLN A 200 6.94 -3.90 -16.75
CA GLN A 200 8.10 -4.47 -17.48
C GLN A 200 9.21 -4.95 -16.54
N PHE A 201 9.20 -4.46 -15.31
CA PHE A 201 10.15 -4.76 -14.24
C PHE A 201 9.56 -4.32 -12.90
N VAL A 202 10.24 -4.67 -11.82
CA VAL A 202 9.96 -4.15 -10.47
C VAL A 202 11.19 -3.41 -9.90
N PRO A 203 11.00 -2.37 -9.06
CA PRO A 203 9.71 -1.81 -8.66
C PRO A 203 9.03 -1.08 -9.82
N TRP A 204 7.71 -1.24 -9.91
CA TRP A 204 6.86 -0.54 -10.87
C TRP A 204 6.05 0.51 -10.13
N VAL A 205 6.33 1.78 -10.41
CA VAL A 205 5.72 2.93 -9.72
C VAL A 205 4.74 3.62 -10.66
N VAL A 206 3.53 3.84 -10.15
CA VAL A 206 2.43 4.50 -10.84
C VAL A 206 1.99 5.71 -10.02
N VAL A 207 1.93 6.88 -10.64
CA VAL A 207 1.46 8.14 -10.02
C VAL A 207 0.26 8.66 -10.83
N ASP A 208 -0.91 8.79 -10.19
CA ASP A 208 -2.19 9.14 -10.82
C ASP A 208 -2.46 8.35 -12.12
N GLY A 209 -2.28 7.02 -12.05
CA GLY A 209 -2.47 6.10 -13.18
C GLY A 209 -1.37 6.14 -14.25
N LYS A 210 -0.33 6.96 -14.09
CA LYS A 210 0.80 7.05 -15.03
C LYS A 210 2.01 6.26 -14.54
N PRO A 211 2.42 5.19 -15.24
CA PRO A 211 3.65 4.48 -14.88
C PRO A 211 4.88 5.35 -15.16
N LEU A 212 5.85 5.32 -14.24
CA LEU A 212 7.06 6.14 -14.33
C LEU A 212 8.21 5.49 -15.11
N TYR A 213 8.12 4.20 -15.44
CA TYR A 213 9.20 3.44 -16.09
C TYR A 213 10.55 3.70 -15.38
N ASN A 214 11.60 4.07 -16.13
CA ASN A 214 12.95 4.28 -15.61
C ASN A 214 13.07 5.48 -14.66
N ASP A 215 12.07 6.35 -14.60
CA ASP A 215 12.03 7.50 -13.69
C ASP A 215 11.44 7.16 -12.32
N TYR A 216 11.18 5.89 -12.01
CA TYR A 216 10.60 5.45 -10.73
C TYR A 216 11.35 6.00 -9.50
N GLY A 217 12.67 6.19 -9.58
CA GLY A 217 13.49 6.77 -8.50
C GLY A 217 13.30 8.28 -8.26
N LYS A 218 12.52 8.96 -9.11
CA LYS A 218 12.16 10.39 -9.02
C LYS A 218 10.69 10.60 -8.66
N PHE A 219 9.99 9.56 -8.21
CA PHE A 219 8.54 9.61 -7.97
C PHE A 219 8.12 10.77 -7.05
N GLU A 220 8.99 11.22 -6.15
CA GLU A 220 8.74 12.37 -5.29
C GLU A 220 8.44 13.66 -6.09
N ALA A 221 9.19 13.90 -7.16
CA ALA A 221 8.97 15.05 -8.04
C ALA A 221 7.64 14.94 -8.80
N TYR A 222 7.25 13.72 -9.19
CA TYR A 222 5.96 13.47 -9.83
C TYR A 222 4.80 13.70 -8.86
N ILE A 223 4.93 13.30 -7.59
CA ILE A 223 3.95 13.61 -6.53
C ILE A 223 3.82 15.13 -6.38
N CYS A 224 4.94 15.84 -6.21
CA CYS A 224 4.92 17.29 -6.05
C CYS A 224 4.32 18.03 -7.24
N LYS A 225 4.56 17.55 -8.46
CA LYS A 225 3.97 18.12 -9.69
C LYS A 225 2.47 17.84 -9.79
N ALA A 226 2.00 16.69 -9.32
CA ALA A 226 0.60 16.29 -9.36
C ALA A 226 -0.23 16.88 -8.22
N TYR A 227 0.38 17.15 -7.07
CA TYR A 227 -0.30 17.64 -5.89
C TYR A 227 -0.85 19.07 -6.08
N LYS A 228 -2.16 19.23 -5.84
CA LYS A 228 -2.87 20.50 -6.02
C LYS A 228 -3.26 21.18 -4.70
N GLY A 229 -2.92 20.59 -3.56
CA GLY A 229 -3.29 21.12 -2.25
C GLY A 229 -2.49 22.36 -1.86
N TYR A 230 -3.11 23.23 -1.06
CA TYR A 230 -2.51 24.46 -0.54
C TYR A 230 -2.58 24.50 1.00
N PRO A 231 -1.52 24.92 1.70
CA PRO A 231 -0.22 25.33 1.16
C PRO A 231 0.59 24.16 0.59
N LEU A 232 1.52 24.46 -0.33
CA LEU A 232 2.45 23.46 -0.88
C LEU A 232 3.28 22.83 0.26
N LEU A 233 3.43 21.51 0.27
CA LEU A 233 4.25 20.81 1.26
C LEU A 233 5.70 21.29 1.22
N GLU A 234 6.35 21.38 2.39
CA GLU A 234 7.78 21.75 2.48
C GLU A 234 8.67 20.80 1.66
N ALA A 235 8.34 19.49 1.65
CA ALA A 235 9.00 18.49 0.82
C ALA A 235 9.05 18.88 -0.67
N CYS A 236 8.02 19.59 -1.15
CA CYS A 236 7.91 20.04 -2.54
C CYS A 236 8.51 21.43 -2.80
N ARG A 237 8.93 22.17 -1.76
CA ARG A 237 9.51 23.52 -1.88
C ARG A 237 11.02 23.53 -2.10
N SER A 238 11.67 22.38 -2.13
CA SER A 238 13.14 22.30 -2.22
C SER A 238 13.64 22.72 -3.62
N PRO A 239 14.69 23.56 -3.72
CA PRO A 239 15.29 23.96 -4.99
C PRO A 239 15.97 22.76 -5.66
N GLY A 240 15.24 22.15 -6.59
CA GLY A 240 15.59 20.86 -7.22
C GLY A 240 14.37 20.08 -7.71
N MET A 241 13.17 20.41 -7.24
CA MET A 241 11.90 19.82 -7.70
C MET A 241 11.01 20.77 -8.53
N GLU A 242 11.33 22.07 -8.54
CA GLU A 242 10.58 23.11 -9.30
C GLU A 242 11.11 23.38 -10.72
N ALA A 243 12.25 22.80 -11.09
CA ALA A 243 12.96 23.13 -12.33
C ALA A 243 12.51 22.31 -13.55
N GLU A 244 11.24 22.42 -13.95
CA GLU A 244 10.84 22.07 -15.34
C GLU A 244 9.52 22.70 -15.80
N ASN A 245 9.06 23.77 -15.16
CA ASN A 245 7.81 24.46 -15.55
C ASN A 245 8.04 25.80 -16.28
N ASP A 246 9.24 26.12 -16.76
CA ASP A 246 9.52 27.43 -17.39
C ASP A 246 10.21 27.39 -18.77
N VAL A 247 10.13 26.28 -19.52
CA VAL A 247 10.77 26.18 -20.85
C VAL A 247 9.81 25.99 -22.03
N TYR A 248 8.55 25.59 -21.81
CA TYR A 248 7.57 25.41 -22.91
C TYR A 248 6.50 26.52 -23.02
N GLY A 249 6.70 27.67 -22.38
CA GLY A 249 5.79 28.82 -22.42
C GLY A 249 6.18 29.96 -23.36
N ARG A 250 7.28 29.85 -24.11
CA ARG A 250 7.67 30.85 -25.13
C ARG A 250 8.38 30.18 -26.30
N LEU A 251 7.62 29.70 -27.27
CA LEU A 251 7.85 29.82 -28.71
C LEU A 251 6.51 29.69 -29.44
#